data_AF-T1CTU6-F1
#
_entry.id   AF-T1CTU6-F1
#
_cell.length_a   1.000
_cell.length_b   1.000
_cell.length_c   1.000
_cell.angle_alpha   90.00
_cell.angle_beta   90.00
_cell.angle_gamma   90.00
#
_symmetry.space_group_name_H-M   'P 1'
#
loop_
_entity.id
_entity.type
_entity.pdbx_description
1 polymer ?
#
loop_
_entity_poly.entity_id
_entity_poly.type
_entity_poly.pdbx_seq_one_letter_code
_entity_poly.pdbx_strand_id
1 'polypeptide(L)'
;AVRKAPPYRIPLAYLSPRERLQRQRALSVVSETRRGKGSLTKLARAERISPRTVRRATGTFRKQGGRWVPVHRDRIQRWLKSYENGQRVEALIDDSRTATLLSKYAHAVSQYLVTRDPELFRP
;
A
#
# COMPACT_ATOMS: atom_id res chain seq x y z
N ALA A 1 -26.02 -9.70 -5.75
CA ALA A 1 -25.93 -8.40 -6.44
C ALA A 1 -24.55 -8.25 -7.10
N VAL A 2 -24.49 -7.96 -8.40
CA VAL A 2 -23.22 -7.68 -9.10
C VAL A 2 -22.71 -6.32 -8.59
N ARG A 3 -21.51 -6.29 -8.00
CA ARG A 3 -20.88 -5.06 -7.51
C ARG A 3 -20.60 -4.12 -8.70
N LYS A 4 -21.22 -2.93 -8.72
CA LYS A 4 -21.03 -1.92 -9.77
C LYS A 4 -19.64 -1.24 -9.73
N ALA A 5 -18.96 -1.22 -8.58
CA ALA A 5 -17.67 -0.54 -8.41
C ALA A 5 -16.47 -1.46 -8.70
N PRO A 6 -15.38 -0.94 -9.31
CA PRO A 6 -14.13 -1.67 -9.44
C PRO A 6 -13.60 -2.14 -8.08
N PRO A 7 -12.95 -3.32 -7.98
CA PRO A 7 -12.56 -3.89 -6.69
C PRO A 7 -11.74 -2.94 -5.82
N TYR A 8 -10.88 -2.09 -6.40
CA TYR A 8 -10.05 -1.14 -5.64
C TYR A 8 -10.79 0.07 -5.05
N ARG A 9 -12.01 0.37 -5.52
CA ARG A 9 -12.84 1.48 -4.99
C ARG A 9 -13.76 1.05 -3.85
N ILE A 10 -13.87 -0.24 -3.59
CA ILE A 10 -14.74 -0.75 -2.53
C ILE A 10 -14.08 -0.46 -1.17
N PRO A 11 -14.76 0.22 -0.24
CA PRO A 11 -14.20 0.46 1.09
C PRO A 11 -13.84 -0.84 1.81
N LEU A 12 -12.80 -0.82 2.65
CA LEU A 12 -12.30 -2.01 3.32
C LEU A 12 -13.36 -2.72 4.19
N ALA A 13 -14.26 -1.93 4.79
CA ALA A 13 -15.37 -2.44 5.59
C ALA A 13 -16.25 -3.44 4.81
N TYR A 14 -16.46 -3.21 3.52
CA TYR A 14 -17.31 -4.05 2.66
C TYR A 14 -16.56 -5.20 1.97
N LEU A 15 -15.24 -5.31 2.15
CA LEU A 15 -14.49 -6.45 1.61
C LEU A 15 -14.61 -7.66 2.51
N SER A 16 -14.75 -8.84 1.91
CA SER A 16 -14.57 -10.11 2.61
C SER A 16 -13.13 -10.27 3.11
N PRO A 17 -12.87 -11.11 4.12
CA PRO A 17 -11.50 -11.36 4.61
C PRO A 17 -10.51 -11.74 3.50
N ARG A 18 -10.96 -12.58 2.54
CA ARG A 18 -10.15 -12.98 1.38
C ARG A 18 -9.82 -11.80 0.47
N GLU A 19 -10.78 -10.91 0.21
CA GLU A 19 -10.55 -9.71 -0.61
C GLU A 19 -9.63 -8.70 0.09
N ARG A 20 -9.76 -8.55 1.42
CA ARG A 20 -8.84 -7.72 2.23
C ARG A 20 -7.41 -8.23 2.13
N LEU A 21 -7.21 -9.54 2.29
CA LEU A 21 -5.89 -10.16 2.14
C LEU A 21 -5.32 -9.98 0.73
N GLN A 22 -6.14 -10.18 -0.30
CA GLN A 22 -5.70 -9.95 -1.69
C GLN A 22 -5.31 -8.49 -1.95
N ARG A 23 -6.07 -7.53 -1.41
CA ARG A 23 -5.74 -6.11 -1.51
C ARG A 23 -4.45 -5.79 -0.77
N GLN A 24 -4.26 -6.31 0.44
CA GLN A 24 -3.05 -6.11 1.22
C GLN A 24 -1.81 -6.59 0.45
N ARG A 25 -1.83 -7.83 -0.07
CA ARG A 25 -0.75 -8.37 -0.90
C ARG A 25 -0.54 -7.54 -2.17
N ALA A 26 -1.61 -7.11 -2.82
CA ALA A 26 -1.51 -6.26 -4.00
C ALA A 26 -0.89 -4.88 -3.69
N LEU A 27 -1.21 -4.28 -2.53
CA LEU A 27 -0.61 -3.02 -2.08
C LEU A 27 0.89 -3.19 -1.76
N SER A 28 1.30 -4.34 -1.21
CA SER A 28 2.72 -4.70 -1.05
C SER A 28 3.45 -4.70 -2.40
N VAL A 29 2.90 -5.40 -3.42
CA VAL A 29 3.45 -5.41 -4.79
C VAL A 29 3.57 -4.00 -5.35
N VAL A 30 2.55 -3.15 -5.19
CA VAL A 30 2.57 -1.76 -5.66
C VAL A 30 3.69 -0.98 -5.00
N SER A 31 3.82 -1.08 -3.68
CA SER A 31 4.87 -0.40 -2.91
C SER A 31 6.27 -0.78 -3.40
N GLU A 32 6.54 -2.08 -3.50
CA GLU A 32 7.85 -2.59 -3.93
C GLU A 32 8.15 -2.26 -5.40
N THR A 33 7.14 -2.27 -6.27
CA THR A 33 7.32 -1.84 -7.67
C THR A 33 7.65 -0.35 -7.74
N ARG A 34 6.98 0.50 -6.95
CA ARG A 34 7.27 1.95 -6.88
C ARG A 34 8.68 2.23 -6.36
N ARG A 35 9.22 1.37 -5.48
CA ARG A 35 10.60 1.42 -4.98
C ARG A 35 11.64 0.86 -5.96
N GLY A 36 11.22 0.41 -7.15
CA GLY A 36 12.14 -0.15 -8.16
C GLY A 36 12.68 -1.54 -7.80
N LYS A 37 12.09 -2.25 -6.83
CA LYS A 37 12.61 -3.54 -6.34
C LYS A 37 12.33 -4.72 -7.29
N GLY A 38 11.47 -4.53 -8.29
CA GLY A 38 11.19 -5.54 -9.31
C GLY A 38 10.02 -5.18 -10.21
N SER A 39 9.75 -6.03 -11.20
CA SER A 39 8.57 -5.91 -12.06
C SER A 39 7.31 -6.39 -11.37
N LEU A 40 6.14 -5.94 -11.87
CA LEU A 40 4.83 -6.43 -11.42
C LEU A 40 4.78 -7.96 -11.40
N THR A 41 5.29 -8.63 -12.44
CA THR A 41 5.25 -10.10 -12.54
C THR A 41 6.09 -10.76 -11.45
N LYS A 42 7.32 -10.28 -11.24
CA LYS A 42 8.25 -10.84 -10.23
C LYS A 42 7.66 -10.70 -8.83
N LEU A 43 7.20 -9.50 -8.49
CA LEU A 43 6.71 -9.18 -7.14
C LEU A 43 5.34 -9.82 -6.85
N ALA A 44 4.45 -9.90 -7.84
CA ALA A 44 3.18 -10.61 -7.67
C ALA A 44 3.40 -12.10 -7.38
N ARG A 45 4.37 -12.74 -8.05
CA ARG A 45 4.74 -14.14 -7.79
C ARG A 45 5.29 -14.33 -6.37
N ALA A 46 6.12 -13.41 -5.89
CA ALA A 46 6.63 -13.44 -4.51
C ALA A 46 5.49 -13.36 -3.48
N GLU A 47 4.47 -12.55 -3.75
CA GLU A 47 3.26 -12.39 -2.93
C GLU A 47 2.19 -13.48 -3.16
N ARG A 48 2.50 -14.51 -3.96
CA ARG A 48 1.61 -15.63 -4.29
C ARG A 48 0.25 -15.16 -4.84
N ILE A 49 0.26 -14.13 -5.69
CA ILE A 49 -0.92 -13.60 -6.40
C ILE A 49 -0.61 -13.37 -7.88
N SER A 50 -1.63 -13.36 -8.73
CA SER A 50 -1.41 -13.09 -10.16
C SER A 50 -1.20 -11.60 -10.43
N PRO A 51 -0.42 -11.21 -11.46
CA PRO A 51 -0.34 -9.82 -11.93
C PRO A 51 -1.71 -9.22 -12.26
N ARG A 52 -2.64 -10.04 -12.76
CA ARG A 52 -4.03 -9.63 -13.03
C ARG A 52 -4.78 -9.28 -11.73
N THR A 53 -4.59 -10.06 -10.68
CA THR A 53 -5.15 -9.81 -9.34
C THR A 53 -4.67 -8.48 -8.81
N VAL A 54 -3.36 -8.20 -8.88
CA VAL A 54 -2.79 -6.91 -8.44
C VAL A 54 -3.45 -5.74 -9.17
N ARG A 55 -3.54 -5.82 -10.50
CA ARG A 55 -4.14 -4.76 -11.32
C ARG A 55 -5.62 -4.54 -11.00
N ARG A 56 -6.39 -5.61 -10.80
CA ARG A 56 -7.82 -5.51 -10.47
C ARG A 56 -8.05 -5.00 -9.04
N ALA A 57 -7.23 -5.44 -8.09
CA ALA A 57 -7.36 -5.08 -6.68
C ALA A 57 -6.89 -3.66 -6.37
N THR A 58 -6.09 -3.04 -7.25
CA THR A 58 -5.51 -1.71 -7.01
C THR A 58 -5.83 -0.67 -8.08
N GLY A 59 -5.94 -1.05 -9.35
CA GLY A 59 -6.09 -0.08 -10.45
C GLY A 59 -4.87 0.82 -10.67
N THR A 60 -3.70 0.44 -10.13
CA THR A 60 -2.51 1.32 -10.05
C THR A 60 -1.44 1.05 -11.10
N PHE A 61 -1.76 0.35 -12.19
CA PHE A 61 -0.79 0.05 -13.23
C PHE A 61 -1.30 0.49 -14.58
N ARG A 62 -0.42 1.10 -15.37
CA ARG A 62 -0.65 1.44 -16.78
C ARG A 62 0.38 0.74 -17.66
N LYS A 63 0.04 0.52 -18.92
CA LYS A 63 0.98 -0.06 -19.90
C LYS A 63 1.80 1.08 -20.53
N GLN A 64 3.12 0.94 -20.52
CA GLN A 64 4.07 1.89 -21.13
C GLN A 64 5.17 1.07 -21.81
N GLY A 65 5.36 1.25 -23.11
CA GLY A 65 6.37 0.50 -23.89
C GLY A 65 6.24 -1.03 -23.74
N GLY A 66 5.01 -1.55 -23.71
CA GLY A 66 4.76 -2.98 -23.52
C GLY A 66 4.82 -3.48 -22.06
N ARG A 67 5.34 -2.68 -21.13
CA ARG A 67 5.53 -3.05 -19.71
C ARG A 67 4.46 -2.44 -18.82
N TRP A 68 4.10 -3.13 -17.74
CA TRP A 68 3.22 -2.58 -16.71
C TRP A 68 4.03 -1.76 -15.71
N VAL A 69 3.72 -0.47 -15.60
CA VAL A 69 4.41 0.49 -14.73
C VAL A 69 3.42 1.02 -13.68
N PRO A 70 3.81 1.12 -12.40
CA PRO A 70 2.92 1.62 -11.37
C PRO A 70 2.68 3.13 -11.55
N VAL A 71 1.45 3.58 -11.32
CA VAL A 71 1.14 5.00 -11.15
C VAL A 71 1.64 5.46 -9.79
N HIS A 72 2.05 6.72 -9.69
CA HIS A 72 2.62 7.25 -8.44
C HIS A 72 1.57 7.46 -7.35
N ARG A 73 0.33 7.81 -7.71
CA ARG A 73 -0.74 8.15 -6.78
C ARG A 73 -1.97 7.26 -6.96
N ASP A 74 -2.65 6.95 -5.86
CA ASP A 74 -3.88 6.19 -5.86
C ASP A 74 -4.79 6.54 -4.67
N ARG A 75 -6.09 6.23 -4.81
CA ARG A 75 -7.14 6.45 -3.79
C ARG A 75 -7.69 5.10 -3.30
N ILE A 76 -6.80 4.26 -2.77
CA ILE A 76 -7.16 2.94 -2.23
C ILE A 76 -7.13 2.99 -0.70
N GLN A 77 -8.22 2.56 -0.08
CA GLN A 77 -8.25 2.36 1.37
C GLN A 77 -7.29 1.27 1.84
N ARG A 78 -6.48 1.60 2.85
CA ARG A 78 -5.53 0.68 3.51
C ARG A 78 -5.38 1.00 4.99
N TRP A 79 -5.19 -0.04 5.79
CA TRP A 79 -4.76 0.10 7.18
C TRP A 79 -3.24 0.27 7.23
N LEU A 80 -2.78 1.19 8.05
CA LEU A 80 -1.37 1.36 8.38
C LEU A 80 -1.17 1.45 9.87
N LYS A 81 -0.07 0.86 10.33
CA LYS A 81 0.39 1.00 11.71
C LYS A 81 1.14 2.32 11.85
N SER A 82 0.82 3.06 12.90
CA SER A 82 1.47 4.31 13.27
C SER A 82 1.63 4.38 14.78
N TYR A 83 2.10 5.53 15.25
CA TYR A 83 2.20 5.88 16.66
C TYR A 83 1.36 7.11 16.98
N GLU A 84 0.70 7.10 18.13
CA GLU A 84 -0.06 8.22 18.68
C GLU A 84 0.05 8.16 20.20
N ASN A 85 0.39 9.28 20.85
CA ASN A 85 0.57 9.36 22.31
C ASN A 85 1.48 8.26 22.90
N GLY A 86 2.53 7.89 22.18
CA GLY A 86 3.47 6.84 22.58
C GLY A 86 2.96 5.41 22.38
N GLN A 87 1.74 5.21 21.87
CA GLN A 87 1.15 3.90 21.62
C GLN A 87 1.07 3.58 20.12
N ARG A 88 1.07 2.29 19.78
CA ARG A 88 0.85 1.84 18.40
C ARG A 88 -0.64 1.87 18.07
N VAL A 89 -0.99 2.52 16.97
CA VAL A 89 -2.37 2.62 16.47
C VAL A 89 -2.47 2.11 15.04
N GLU A 90 -3.64 1.61 14.64
CA GLU A 90 -3.95 1.31 13.25
C GLU A 90 -4.87 2.40 12.68
N ALA A 91 -4.41 3.08 11.63
CA ALA A 91 -5.15 4.14 10.97
C ALA A 91 -5.68 3.67 9.61
N LEU A 92 -6.95 3.98 9.32
CA LEU A 92 -7.53 3.79 7.99
C LEU A 92 -7.18 5.00 7.14
N ILE A 93 -6.49 4.74 6.02
CA ILE A 93 -6.02 5.79 5.11
C ILE A 93 -6.62 5.57 3.72
N ASP A 94 -7.11 6.62 3.10
CA ASP A 94 -7.83 6.56 1.83
C ASP A 94 -6.93 6.66 0.59
N ASP A 95 -5.68 7.11 0.74
CA ASP A 95 -4.81 7.44 -0.39
C ASP A 95 -3.32 7.17 -0.15
N SER A 96 -2.56 7.10 -1.23
CA SER A 96 -1.13 6.78 -1.18
C SER A 96 -0.24 7.90 -0.65
N ARG A 97 -0.66 9.17 -0.74
CA ARG A 97 0.12 10.32 -0.26
C ARG A 97 0.10 10.35 1.26
N THR A 98 -1.09 10.26 1.85
CA THR A 98 -1.27 10.17 3.30
C THR A 98 -0.61 8.91 3.84
N ALA A 99 -0.72 7.78 3.13
CA ALA A 99 -0.04 6.54 3.50
C ALA A 99 1.48 6.66 3.53
N THR A 100 2.06 7.40 2.57
CA THR A 100 3.51 7.65 2.52
C THR A 100 3.96 8.52 3.68
N LEU A 101 3.23 9.59 3.98
CA LEU A 101 3.52 10.47 5.11
C LEU A 101 3.51 9.70 6.43
N LEU A 102 2.44 8.91 6.66
CA LEU A 102 2.32 8.12 7.88
C LEU A 102 3.41 7.06 8.01
N SER A 103 3.81 6.45 6.88
CA SER A 103 4.90 5.46 6.85
C SER A 103 6.26 6.10 7.17
N LYS A 104 6.52 7.32 6.68
CA LYS A 104 7.73 8.09 7.02
C LYS A 104 7.77 8.41 8.51
N TYR A 105 6.66 8.89 9.06
CA TYR A 105 6.54 9.16 10.49
C TYR A 105 6.76 7.90 11.33
N ALA A 106 6.08 6.80 11.02
CA ALA A 106 6.24 5.54 11.74
C ALA A 106 7.68 5.01 11.68
N HIS A 107 8.37 5.21 10.54
CA HIS A 107 9.78 4.88 10.39
C HIS A 107 10.68 5.76 11.28
N ALA A 108 10.47 7.07 11.27
CA ALA A 108 11.19 8.02 12.12
C ALA A 108 11.03 7.68 13.60
N VAL A 109 9.80 7.41 14.07
CA VAL A 109 9.54 6.96 15.45
C VAL A 109 10.29 5.66 15.75
N SER A 110 10.20 4.66 14.87
CA SER A 110 10.90 3.39 15.08
C SER A 110 12.42 3.56 15.20
N GLN A 111 13.01 4.46 14.41
CA GLN A 111 14.45 4.75 14.47
C GLN A 111 14.81 5.56 15.73
N TYR A 112 13.98 6.52 16.11
CA TYR A 112 14.17 7.33 17.32
C TYR A 112 14.15 6.48 18.60
N LEU A 113 13.26 5.48 18.66
CA LEU A 113 13.19 4.57 19.82
C LEU A 113 14.50 3.80 20.05
N VAL A 114 15.30 3.60 19.00
CA VAL A 114 16.61 2.92 19.05
C VAL A 114 17.75 3.91 19.26
N THR A 115 17.78 4.98 18.47
CA THR A 115 18.93 5.91 18.37
C THR A 115 18.84 7.11 19.31
N ARG A 116 17.63 7.46 19.76
CA ARG A 116 17.31 8.71 20.48
C ARG A 116 17.65 9.98 19.70
N ASP A 117 17.77 9.89 18.38
CA ASP A 117 18.13 11.01 17.51
C ASP A 117 16.89 11.79 17.02
N PRO A 118 16.64 13.03 17.49
CA PRO A 118 15.48 13.81 17.07
C PRO A 118 15.56 14.29 15.61
N GLU A 119 16.74 14.25 14.98
CA GLU A 119 16.95 14.69 13.59
C GLU A 119 16.13 13.87 12.59
N LEU A 120 15.74 12.65 12.96
CA LEU A 120 14.90 11.74 12.16
C LEU A 120 13.52 12.29 11.80
N PHE A 121 13.06 13.35 12.49
CA PHE A 121 11.76 13.98 12.25
C PHE A 121 11.83 15.23 11.34
N ARG A 122 13.01 15.61 10.87
CA ARG A 122 13.14 16.74 9.95
C ARG A 122 12.44 16.46 8.59
N PRO A 123 11.88 17.49 7.92
CA PRO A 123 11.09 17.34 6.69
C PRO A 123 11.84 16.71 5.49
#